data_AF-A0A0A8F5E5-F1
#
_entry.id   AF-A0A0A8F5E5-F1
#
_cell.length_a   1.000
_cell.length_b   1.000
_cell.length_c   1.000
_cell.angle_alpha   90.00
_cell.angle_beta   90.00
_cell.angle_gamma   90.00
#
_symmetry.space_group_name_H-M   'P 1'
#
loop_
_entity.id
_entity.type
_entity.pdbx_description
1 polymer ?
#
loop_
_entity_poly.entity_id
_entity_poly.type
_entity_poly.pdbx_seq_one_letter_code
_entity_poly.pdbx_strand_id
1 'polypeptide(L)'
;MKRILPVLFLATAVLLTGCDVADDARPSGPPITTETPSRTGTELADRYRKAGGDADVYGIQHTKDHKGVLVLSVWTHKKAGYDNVDGFANKLTSFLAQEGVRLDQGYVLNVYGPDGTRLHNLDTTPEHNP
;
A
#
# COMPACT_ATOMS: atom_id res chain seq x y z
N MET A 1 -70.77 12.26 24.44
CA MET A 1 -70.82 12.48 22.97
C MET A 1 -69.46 12.99 22.50
N LYS A 2 -69.08 12.62 21.29
CA LYS A 2 -67.71 12.50 20.73
C LYS A 2 -67.40 13.65 19.77
N ARG A 3 -66.21 14.28 19.83
CA ARG A 3 -65.40 14.91 18.73
C ARG A 3 -63.95 15.12 19.24
N ILE A 4 -62.97 14.27 18.94
CA ILE A 4 -62.11 14.16 17.74
C ILE A 4 -61.27 15.43 17.48
N LEU A 5 -59.95 15.35 17.71
CA LEU A 5 -58.94 15.55 16.66
C LEU A 5 -57.60 14.89 17.07
N PRO A 6 -57.00 14.03 16.22
CA PRO A 6 -55.70 13.42 16.47
C PRO A 6 -54.59 14.29 15.85
N VAL A 7 -53.55 14.61 16.62
CA VAL A 7 -52.34 15.22 16.06
C VAL A 7 -51.40 14.09 15.66
N LEU A 8 -51.36 13.82 14.37
CA LEU A 8 -50.34 13.03 13.69
C LEU A 8 -49.04 13.85 13.73
N PHE A 9 -48.03 13.40 14.48
CA PHE A 9 -46.64 13.80 14.23
C PHE A 9 -45.88 12.56 13.76
N LEU A 10 -45.65 12.53 12.45
CA LEU A 10 -44.63 11.72 11.79
C LEU A 10 -43.27 12.09 12.40
N ALA A 11 -42.66 11.18 13.16
CA ALA A 11 -41.25 11.23 13.47
C ALA A 11 -40.53 10.28 12.52
N THR A 12 -39.84 10.89 11.56
CA THR A 12 -38.95 10.27 10.59
C THR A 12 -37.78 9.56 11.28
N ALA A 13 -37.42 8.40 10.73
CA ALA A 13 -36.31 7.56 11.16
C ALA A 13 -34.95 8.28 11.08
N VAL A 14 -34.11 8.08 12.10
CA VAL A 14 -32.65 8.15 11.97
C VAL A 14 -32.10 6.78 12.36
N LEU A 15 -31.91 5.95 11.34
CA LEU A 15 -31.06 4.76 11.40
C LEU A 15 -29.61 5.24 11.35
N LEU A 16 -28.90 5.17 12.47
CA LEU A 16 -27.44 5.05 12.48
C LEU A 16 -27.09 4.02 13.56
N THR A 17 -27.41 2.76 13.27
CA THR A 17 -26.76 1.61 13.90
C THR A 17 -25.26 1.77 13.67
N GLY A 18 -24.52 2.06 14.74
CA GLY A 18 -23.06 2.04 14.74
C GLY A 18 -22.58 0.67 14.31
N CYS A 19 -21.81 0.62 13.23
CA CYS A 19 -21.00 -0.56 12.94
C CYS A 19 -19.90 -0.62 14.00
N ASP A 20 -20.03 -1.65 14.81
CA ASP A 20 -19.02 -2.19 15.70
C ASP A 20 -17.68 -2.40 14.99
N VAL A 21 -16.62 -2.29 15.78
CA VAL A 21 -15.22 -2.43 15.39
C VAL A 21 -14.89 -3.91 15.17
N ALA A 22 -14.51 -4.27 13.95
CA ALA A 22 -13.65 -5.41 13.59
C ALA A 22 -13.26 -5.19 12.12
N ASP A 23 -12.02 -5.28 11.67
CA ASP A 23 -10.92 -6.08 12.14
C ASP A 23 -9.62 -5.39 11.70
N ASP A 24 -8.63 -5.44 12.58
CA ASP A 24 -7.24 -5.13 12.30
C ASP A 24 -6.80 -6.05 11.14
N ALA A 25 -6.94 -5.60 9.90
CA ALA A 25 -6.47 -6.34 8.73
C ALA A 25 -4.93 -6.29 8.68
N ARG A 26 -4.27 -6.89 9.67
CA ARG A 26 -2.92 -7.40 9.56
C ARG A 26 -3.02 -8.74 8.84
N PRO A 27 -2.55 -8.84 7.58
CA PRO A 27 -2.50 -10.11 6.90
C PRO A 27 -1.53 -11.01 7.67
N SER A 28 -2.06 -11.95 8.45
CA SER A 28 -1.29 -12.91 9.25
C SER A 28 -1.05 -14.19 8.45
N GLY A 29 -0.62 -14.03 7.20
CA GLY A 29 -0.29 -15.12 6.29
C GLY A 29 0.95 -14.78 5.45
N PRO A 30 1.58 -15.77 4.80
CA PRO A 30 2.69 -15.52 3.89
C PRO A 30 2.24 -14.47 2.86
N PRO A 31 3.06 -13.45 2.53
CA PRO A 31 2.67 -12.46 1.54
C PRO A 31 2.45 -13.18 0.21
N ILE A 32 1.17 -13.37 -0.16
CA ILE A 32 0.79 -13.73 -1.51
C ILE A 32 1.21 -12.51 -2.34
N THR A 33 2.33 -12.64 -3.05
CA THR A 33 2.77 -11.61 -3.97
C THR A 33 1.78 -11.62 -5.12
N THR A 34 0.76 -10.77 -5.03
CA THR A 34 -0.21 -10.62 -6.12
C THR A 34 0.53 -10.02 -7.30
N GLU A 35 0.42 -10.63 -8.49
CA GLU A 35 1.03 -10.09 -9.73
C GLU A 35 0.53 -8.68 -10.07
N THR A 36 -0.61 -8.29 -9.48
CA THR A 36 -1.22 -6.97 -9.62
C THR A 36 -1.18 -6.23 -8.27
N PRO A 37 -0.87 -4.93 -8.26
CA PRO A 37 -0.95 -4.12 -7.04
C PRO A 37 -2.38 -4.02 -6.51
N SER A 38 -2.51 -3.89 -5.19
CA SER A 38 -3.78 -3.52 -4.56
C SER A 38 -4.17 -2.08 -4.90
N ARG A 39 -5.45 -1.72 -4.71
CA ARG A 39 -5.92 -0.33 -4.86
C ARG A 39 -5.11 0.66 -4.02
N THR A 40 -4.84 0.34 -2.76
CA THR A 40 -4.01 1.18 -1.88
C THR A 40 -2.59 1.31 -2.41
N GLY A 41 -2.07 0.26 -3.05
CA GLY A 41 -0.76 0.32 -3.69
C GLY A 41 -0.73 1.17 -4.96
N THR A 42 -1.82 1.20 -5.74
CA THR A 42 -1.98 2.15 -6.85
C THR A 42 -2.06 3.58 -6.34
N GLU A 43 -2.83 3.84 -5.28
CA GLU A 43 -2.95 5.18 -4.69
C GLU A 43 -1.62 5.69 -4.10
N LEU A 44 -0.79 4.80 -3.54
CA LEU A 44 0.56 5.14 -3.09
C LEU A 44 1.49 5.45 -4.27
N ALA A 45 1.41 4.67 -5.35
CA ALA A 45 2.15 4.94 -6.60
C ALA A 45 1.75 6.28 -7.22
N ASP A 46 0.47 6.66 -7.17
CA ASP A 46 0.00 7.98 -7.63
C ASP A 46 0.63 9.12 -6.83
N ARG A 47 0.74 8.99 -5.51
CA ARG A 47 1.41 9.99 -4.67
C ARG A 47 2.90 10.05 -4.97
N TYR A 48 3.56 8.91 -5.13
CA TYR A 48 4.97 8.84 -5.52
C TYR A 48 5.23 9.59 -6.83
N ARG A 49 4.41 9.33 -7.86
CA ARG A 49 4.50 10.04 -9.15
C ARG A 49 4.28 11.54 -9.02
N LYS A 50 3.26 11.95 -8.25
CA LYS A 50 2.98 13.37 -7.98
C LYS A 50 4.12 14.08 -7.23
N ALA A 51 4.86 13.35 -6.41
CA ALA A 51 6.04 13.84 -5.69
C ALA A 51 7.32 13.88 -6.56
N GLY A 52 7.25 13.59 -7.86
CA GLY A 52 8.39 13.57 -8.78
C GLY A 52 9.11 12.22 -8.86
N GLY A 53 8.47 11.16 -8.39
CA GLY A 53 8.89 9.78 -8.60
C GLY A 53 8.81 9.34 -10.07
N ASP A 54 9.27 8.11 -10.34
CA ASP A 54 9.22 7.54 -11.69
C ASP A 54 7.76 7.36 -12.18
N ALA A 55 7.45 7.94 -13.34
CA ALA A 55 6.11 7.96 -13.93
C ALA A 55 5.59 6.57 -14.35
N ASP A 56 6.49 5.62 -14.63
CA ASP A 56 6.15 4.27 -15.04
C ASP A 56 5.72 3.39 -13.86
N VAL A 57 5.97 3.80 -12.61
CA VAL A 57 5.53 3.06 -11.42
C VAL A 57 4.01 3.21 -11.26
N TYR A 58 3.30 2.09 -11.23
CA TYR A 58 1.85 2.05 -11.11
C TYR A 58 1.34 1.30 -9.87
N GLY A 59 2.26 0.70 -9.11
CA GLY A 59 1.95 0.06 -7.84
C GLY A 59 3.13 0.12 -6.89
N ILE A 60 2.86 0.41 -5.62
CA ILE A 60 3.82 0.32 -4.53
C ILE A 60 3.14 -0.36 -3.36
N GLN A 61 3.73 -1.42 -2.83
CA GLN A 61 3.27 -2.07 -1.61
C GLN A 61 4.46 -2.20 -0.66
N HIS A 62 4.19 -1.99 0.63
CA HIS A 62 5.16 -2.26 1.68
C HIS A 62 4.51 -3.09 2.77
N THR A 63 5.21 -4.12 3.24
CA THR A 63 4.78 -4.97 4.34
C THR A 63 5.98 -5.40 5.17
N LYS A 64 5.74 -5.85 6.40
CA LYS A 64 6.77 -6.54 7.18
C LYS A 64 6.56 -8.04 7.04
N ASP A 65 7.64 -8.78 6.82
CA ASP A 65 7.59 -10.23 6.85
C ASP A 65 7.55 -10.79 8.28
N HIS A 66 7.55 -12.11 8.42
CA HIS A 66 7.55 -12.81 9.71
C HIS A 66 8.78 -12.53 10.59
N LYS A 67 9.88 -12.05 10.02
CA LYS A 67 11.10 -11.64 10.74
C LYS A 67 11.11 -10.15 11.04
N GLY A 68 10.08 -9.41 10.63
CA GLY A 68 9.98 -7.96 10.78
C GLY A 68 10.73 -7.16 9.72
N VAL A 69 11.30 -7.83 8.71
CA VAL A 69 12.01 -7.18 7.59
C VAL A 69 11.01 -6.47 6.70
N LEU A 70 11.32 -5.22 6.35
CA LEU A 70 10.49 -4.45 5.42
C LEU A 70 10.66 -4.98 4.00
N VAL A 71 9.58 -5.46 3.40
CA VAL A 71 9.53 -5.87 2.00
C VAL A 71 8.78 -4.82 1.21
N LEU A 72 9.44 -4.29 0.18
CA LEU A 72 8.90 -3.35 -0.79
C LEU A 72 8.64 -4.09 -2.10
N SER A 73 7.41 -4.03 -2.60
CA SER A 73 7.02 -4.54 -3.92
C SER A 73 6.61 -3.37 -4.79
N VAL A 74 7.22 -3.24 -5.96
CA VAL A 74 6.94 -2.18 -6.93
C VAL A 74 6.56 -2.78 -8.26
N TRP A 75 5.52 -2.24 -8.88
CA TRP A 75 5.11 -2.60 -10.23
C TRP A 75 5.34 -1.43 -11.19
N THR A 76 5.95 -1.70 -12.34
CA THR A 76 6.33 -0.70 -13.33
C THR A 76 5.97 -1.13 -14.75
N HIS A 77 5.67 -0.16 -15.62
CA HIS A 77 5.48 -0.40 -17.06
C HIS A 77 6.79 -0.67 -17.80
N LYS A 78 7.96 -0.49 -17.16
CA LYS A 78 9.26 -0.79 -17.77
C LYS A 78 9.42 -2.29 -18.00
N LYS A 79 9.92 -2.67 -19.19
CA LYS A 79 10.15 -4.07 -19.56
C LYS A 79 11.54 -4.59 -19.18
N ALA A 80 12.54 -3.71 -19.19
CA ALA A 80 13.93 -4.05 -18.85
C ALA A 80 14.32 -3.62 -17.43
N GLY A 81 13.41 -2.98 -16.69
CA GLY A 81 13.67 -2.45 -15.36
C GLY A 81 14.48 -1.16 -15.39
N TYR A 82 15.34 -0.97 -14.38
CA TYR A 82 16.14 0.23 -14.17
C TYR A 82 17.63 -0.05 -14.37
N ASP A 83 18.32 0.78 -15.16
CA ASP A 83 19.78 0.70 -15.30
C ASP A 83 20.52 1.06 -14.00
N ASN A 84 19.97 2.03 -13.26
CA ASN A 84 20.47 2.44 -11.94
C ASN A 84 19.42 2.12 -10.87
N VAL A 85 19.40 0.87 -10.42
CA VAL A 85 18.42 0.41 -9.43
C VAL A 85 18.60 1.07 -8.07
N ASP A 86 19.84 1.40 -7.68
CA ASP A 86 20.14 2.07 -6.41
C ASP A 86 19.61 3.50 -6.41
N GLY A 87 19.78 4.22 -7.53
CA GLY A 87 19.23 5.56 -7.71
C GLY A 87 17.70 5.57 -7.66
N PHE A 88 17.06 4.55 -8.25
CA PHE A 88 15.63 4.33 -8.13
C PHE A 88 15.22 4.04 -6.68
N ALA A 89 15.89 3.10 -6.02
CA ALA A 89 15.62 2.69 -4.65
C ALA A 89 15.74 3.87 -3.68
N ASN A 90 16.78 4.70 -3.79
CA ASN A 90 16.99 5.87 -2.95
C ASN A 90 15.86 6.91 -3.08
N LYS A 91 15.35 7.15 -4.30
CA LYS A 91 14.21 8.05 -4.50
C LYS A 91 12.93 7.48 -3.90
N LEU A 92 12.68 6.19 -4.13
CA LEU A 92 11.52 5.50 -3.59
C LEU A 92 11.51 5.53 -2.05
N THR A 93 12.63 5.17 -1.42
CA THR A 93 12.73 5.10 0.04
C THR A 93 12.70 6.46 0.68
N SER A 94 13.28 7.49 0.04
CA SER A 94 13.13 8.88 0.49
C SER A 94 11.67 9.32 0.53
N PHE A 95 10.90 8.98 -0.51
CA PHE A 95 9.45 9.23 -0.55
C PHE A 95 8.71 8.44 0.54
N LEU A 96 8.99 7.14 0.68
CA LEU A 96 8.34 6.30 1.69
C LEU A 96 8.65 6.76 3.13
N ALA A 97 9.86 7.26 3.39
CA ALA A 97 10.21 7.86 4.66
C ALA A 97 9.37 9.11 4.97
N GLN A 98 9.10 9.95 3.96
CA GLN A 98 8.21 11.11 4.09
C GLN A 98 6.75 10.69 4.34
N GLU A 99 6.33 9.55 3.80
CA GLU A 99 5.03 8.92 4.07
C GLU A 99 5.00 8.16 5.42
N GLY A 100 6.08 8.22 6.21
CA GLY A 100 6.15 7.64 7.56
C GLY A 100 6.56 6.17 7.62
N VAL A 101 7.03 5.59 6.50
CA VAL A 101 7.55 4.21 6.48
C VAL A 101 8.95 4.19 7.08
N ARG A 102 9.14 3.32 8.08
CA ARG A 102 10.42 3.12 8.75
C ARG A 102 11.32 2.14 7.98
N LEU A 103 12.51 2.61 7.59
CA LEU A 103 13.48 1.87 6.76
C LEU A 103 14.79 1.56 7.53
N ASP A 104 14.85 1.87 8.82
CA ASP A 104 16.07 1.87 9.63
C ASP A 104 16.69 0.48 9.86
N GLN A 105 15.95 -0.59 9.60
CA GLN A 105 16.40 -1.98 9.74
C GLN A 105 16.80 -2.62 8.40
N GLY A 106 16.91 -1.81 7.34
CA GLY A 106 17.04 -2.29 5.98
C GLY A 106 15.71 -2.77 5.40
N TYR A 107 15.73 -3.08 4.12
CA TYR A 107 14.56 -3.53 3.35
C TYR A 107 14.97 -4.44 2.19
N VAL A 108 14.03 -5.25 1.74
CA VAL A 108 14.10 -6.00 0.49
C VAL A 108 13.18 -5.33 -0.53
N LEU A 109 13.74 -4.88 -1.65
CA LEU A 109 13.00 -4.29 -2.76
C LEU A 109 12.87 -5.30 -3.90
N ASN A 110 11.64 -5.57 -4.32
CA ASN A 110 11.31 -6.32 -5.52
C ASN A 110 10.63 -5.38 -6.53
N VAL A 111 11.12 -5.37 -7.77
CA VAL A 111 10.51 -4.62 -8.88
C VAL A 111 9.98 -5.61 -9.90
N TYR A 112 8.71 -5.48 -10.26
CA TYR A 112 8.00 -6.32 -11.21
C TYR A 112 7.68 -5.53 -12.48
N GLY A 113 7.86 -6.17 -13.63
CA GLY A 113 7.46 -5.66 -14.93
C GLY A 113 5.96 -5.81 -15.17
N PRO A 114 5.49 -5.32 -16.33
CA PRO A 114 4.06 -5.36 -16.68
C PRO A 114 3.52 -6.78 -16.91
N ASP A 115 4.40 -7.76 -17.10
CA ASP A 115 4.09 -9.18 -17.27
C ASP A 115 4.18 -9.98 -15.95
N GLY A 116 4.42 -9.30 -14.82
CA GLY A 116 4.62 -9.93 -13.52
C GLY A 116 6.04 -10.49 -13.32
N THR A 117 6.92 -10.43 -14.32
CA THR A 117 8.30 -10.88 -14.18
C THR A 117 9.05 -9.99 -13.20
N ARG A 118 9.78 -10.58 -12.24
CA ARG A 118 10.65 -9.81 -11.35
C ARG A 118 11.89 -9.33 -12.11
N LEU A 119 12.00 -8.02 -12.27
CA LEU A 119 13.07 -7.33 -12.98
C LEU A 119 14.26 -7.02 -12.07
N HIS A 120 14.00 -6.68 -10.80
CA HIS A 120 15.04 -6.37 -9.82
C HIS A 120 14.71 -6.97 -8.46
N ASN A 121 15.76 -7.36 -7.75
CA ASN A 121 15.73 -7.73 -6.34
C ASN A 121 16.95 -7.09 -5.66
N LEU A 122 16.72 -6.21 -4.70
CA LEU A 122 17.75 -5.55 -3.92
C LEU A 122 17.48 -5.83 -2.44
N ASP A 123 18.48 -6.39 -1.75
CA ASP A 123 18.42 -6.65 -0.31
C ASP A 123 19.44 -5.75 0.39
N THR A 124 18.95 -4.89 1.28
CA THR A 124 19.78 -3.96 2.08
C THR A 124 19.86 -4.37 3.54
N THR A 125 19.34 -5.53 3.90
CA THR A 125 19.36 -6.01 5.28
C THR A 125 20.78 -6.30 5.76
N PRO A 126 21.08 -6.10 7.06
CA PRO A 126 22.43 -6.33 7.61
C PRO A 126 22.95 -7.76 7.44
N GLU A 127 22.05 -8.75 7.32
CA GLU A 127 22.43 -10.15 7.12
C GLU A 127 23.12 -10.39 5.75
N HIS A 128 22.94 -9.47 4.80
CA HIS A 128 23.45 -9.58 3.43
C HIS A 128 24.41 -8.45 3.02
N ASN A 129 24.74 -7.53 3.93
CA ASN A 129 25.65 -6.41 3.67
C ASN A 129 26.66 -6.23 4.84
N PRO A 130 27.78 -6.99 4.84
CA PRO A 130 28.79 -6.97 5.90
C PRO A 130 29.64 -5.69 5.96
#